data_AF-A0A7Y5VU97-F1
#
_entry.id   AF-A0A7Y5VU97-F1
#
_cell.length_a   1.000
_cell.length_b   1.000
_cell.length_c   1.000
_cell.angle_alpha   90.00
_cell.angle_beta   90.00
_cell.angle_gamma   90.00
#
_symmetry.space_group_name_H-M   'P 1'
#
loop_
_entity.id
_entity.type
_entity.pdbx_description
1 polymer ?
#
loop_
_entity_poly.entity_id
_entity_poly.type
_entity_poly.pdbx_seq_one_letter_code
_entity_poly.pdbx_strand_id
1 'polypeptide(L)'
;MRRRSTNRSADSAPYPPGFTLVELVVVMLIIAMLAGMAIPRLSRGSGGASRSAMLADLNVVHNAITRYQAEHIGALPGPTAAHFVSQLTLFTEVTGKTNPKRTGPYVFGPYLVTMPRIPIGPNRGSPSILIDPVNNPPTPNPASGDGWVYNPNSGVFLPNLDDADTPAGLDAIIKGLPPANQAEIP
;
A
#
# COMPACT_ATOMS: atom_id res chain seq x y z
N MET A 1 -0.34 91.33 -41.46
CA MET A 1 0.20 90.14 -40.77
C MET A 1 -0.93 89.42 -40.03
N ARG A 2 -1.41 88.26 -40.51
CA ARG A 2 -2.37 87.41 -39.78
C ARG A 2 -1.81 85.98 -39.75
N ARG A 3 -1.33 85.54 -38.58
CA ARG A 3 -0.71 84.23 -38.37
C ARG A 3 -1.77 83.13 -38.45
N ARG A 4 -1.51 82.11 -39.28
CA ARG A 4 -2.28 80.87 -39.40
C ARG A 4 -1.84 79.92 -38.28
N SER A 5 -2.70 79.70 -37.30
CA SER A 5 -2.50 78.66 -36.27
C SER A 5 -2.99 77.32 -36.83
N THR A 6 -2.11 76.33 -36.90
CA THR A 6 -2.41 74.95 -37.31
C THR A 6 -2.84 74.13 -36.09
N ASN A 7 -4.10 73.72 -36.02
CA ASN A 7 -4.59 72.84 -34.98
C ASN A 7 -4.33 71.38 -35.38
N ARG A 8 -3.50 70.67 -34.61
CA ARG A 8 -3.18 69.25 -34.78
C ARG A 8 -4.18 68.45 -33.94
N SER A 9 -5.14 67.81 -34.60
CA SER A 9 -6.12 66.94 -33.93
C SER A 9 -5.41 65.69 -33.43
N ALA A 10 -5.45 65.47 -32.11
CA ALA A 10 -4.98 64.25 -31.48
C ALA A 10 -5.93 63.10 -31.86
N ASP A 11 -5.38 62.05 -32.45
CA ASP A 11 -6.12 60.83 -32.80
C ASP A 11 -6.26 59.99 -31.52
N SER A 12 -7.47 59.96 -30.97
CA SER A 12 -7.80 59.22 -29.75
C SER A 12 -8.02 57.74 -30.08
N ALA A 13 -7.15 56.86 -29.57
CA ALA A 13 -7.29 55.42 -29.72
C ALA A 13 -8.60 54.90 -29.08
N PRO A 14 -9.36 54.01 -29.75
CA PRO A 14 -10.61 53.47 -29.21
C PRO A 14 -10.36 52.59 -27.98
N TYR A 15 -11.13 52.82 -26.91
CA TYR A 15 -11.17 51.91 -25.76
C TYR A 15 -11.87 50.60 -26.14
N PRO A 16 -11.34 49.43 -25.73
CA PRO A 16 -12.01 48.17 -25.98
C PRO A 16 -13.38 48.14 -25.27
N PRO A 17 -14.43 47.61 -25.90
CA PRO A 17 -15.76 47.57 -25.31
C PRO A 17 -15.76 46.71 -24.04
N GLY A 18 -16.49 47.19 -23.02
CA GLY A 18 -16.69 46.48 -21.75
C GLY A 18 -17.66 45.30 -21.88
N PHE A 19 -17.51 44.34 -20.96
CA PHE A 19 -18.34 43.14 -20.88
C PHE A 19 -19.82 43.49 -20.64
N THR A 20 -20.73 42.76 -21.29
CA THR A 20 -22.17 43.00 -21.10
C THR A 20 -22.72 42.19 -19.92
N LEU A 21 -23.81 42.66 -19.31
CA LEU A 21 -24.50 41.93 -18.23
C LEU A 21 -25.01 40.56 -18.70
N VAL A 22 -25.49 40.49 -19.95
CA VAL A 22 -25.99 39.24 -20.55
C VAL A 22 -24.87 38.20 -20.68
N GLU A 23 -23.67 38.66 -21.04
CA GLU A 23 -22.50 37.81 -21.18
C GLU A 23 -22.08 37.19 -19.84
N LEU A 24 -22.13 37.96 -18.75
CA LEU A 24 -21.88 37.45 -17.41
C LEU A 24 -22.94 36.42 -16.98
N VAL A 25 -24.22 36.68 -17.30
CA VAL A 25 -25.34 35.81 -16.92
C VAL A 25 -25.25 34.44 -17.61
N VAL A 26 -24.92 34.41 -18.90
CA VAL A 26 -24.75 33.14 -19.63
C VAL A 26 -23.55 32.35 -19.10
N VAL A 27 -22.45 33.01 -18.77
CA VAL A 27 -21.27 32.35 -18.18
C VAL A 27 -21.60 31.73 -16.82
N MET A 28 -22.34 32.45 -15.98
CA MET A 28 -22.78 31.93 -14.68
C MET A 28 -23.74 30.75 -14.81
N LEU A 29 -24.63 30.77 -15.81
CA LEU A 29 -25.52 29.64 -16.10
C LEU A 29 -24.75 28.38 -16.47
N ILE A 30 -23.73 28.50 -17.34
CA ILE A 30 -22.92 27.35 -17.75
C ILE A 30 -22.10 26.82 -16.56
N ILE A 31 -21.49 27.69 -15.76
CA ILE A 31 -20.75 27.27 -14.56
C ILE A 31 -21.69 26.58 -13.56
N ALA A 32 -22.92 27.09 -13.37
CA ALA A 32 -23.91 26.46 -12.49
C ALA A 32 -24.31 25.06 -12.99
N MET A 33 -24.49 24.86 -14.30
CA MET A 33 -24.77 23.55 -14.88
C MET A 33 -23.60 22.58 -14.71
N LEU A 34 -22.38 23.03 -15.02
CA LEU A 34 -21.16 22.22 -14.90
C LEU A 34 -20.90 21.84 -13.44
N ALA A 35 -21.10 22.77 -12.51
CA ALA A 35 -20.97 22.51 -11.08
C ALA A 35 -21.99 21.46 -10.59
N GLY A 36 -23.22 21.49 -11.11
CA GLY A 36 -24.24 20.48 -10.79
C GLY A 36 -23.93 19.08 -11.31
N MET A 37 -23.22 18.97 -12.45
CA MET A 37 -22.79 17.67 -13.02
C MET A 37 -21.44 17.18 -12.47
N ALA A 38 -20.71 18.01 -11.74
CA ALA A 38 -19.42 17.67 -11.18
C ALA A 38 -19.56 16.73 -9.96
N ILE A 39 -19.80 15.44 -10.22
CA ILE A 39 -19.63 14.39 -9.21
C ILE A 39 -18.17 13.93 -9.25
N PRO A 40 -17.33 14.23 -8.24
CA PRO A 40 -16.00 13.65 -8.15
C PRO A 40 -16.14 12.14 -7.95
N ARG A 41 -15.89 11.35 -9.00
CA ARG A 41 -15.91 9.87 -8.97
C ARG A 41 -14.72 9.28 -8.21
N LEU A 42 -14.13 9.98 -7.24
CA LEU A 42 -12.86 9.59 -6.62
C LEU A 42 -13.02 8.53 -5.51
N SER A 43 -14.24 8.30 -5.00
CA SER A 43 -14.42 7.51 -3.76
C SER A 43 -14.45 5.98 -3.95
N ARG A 44 -15.00 5.46 -5.05
CA ARG A 44 -15.21 4.00 -5.21
C ARG A 44 -13.99 3.24 -5.75
N GLY A 45 -13.10 3.90 -6.50
CA GLY A 45 -11.91 3.27 -7.07
C GLY A 45 -10.79 3.00 -6.07
N SER A 46 -10.65 3.85 -5.04
CA SER A 46 -9.56 3.78 -4.07
C SER A 46 -9.69 2.59 -3.11
N GLY A 47 -10.89 2.29 -2.62
CA GLY A 47 -11.11 1.16 -1.70
C GLY A 47 -10.80 -0.21 -2.32
N GLY A 48 -11.23 -0.44 -3.56
CA GLY A 48 -10.92 -1.67 -4.30
C GLY A 48 -9.43 -1.79 -4.66
N ALA A 49 -8.80 -0.67 -5.01
CA ALA A 49 -7.36 -0.63 -5.29
C ALA A 49 -6.53 -0.99 -4.05
N SER A 50 -6.86 -0.44 -2.87
CA SER A 50 -6.13 -0.75 -1.64
C SER A 50 -6.28 -2.22 -1.21
N ARG A 51 -7.47 -2.82 -1.36
CA ARG A 51 -7.68 -4.26 -1.10
C ARG A 51 -6.88 -5.14 -2.06
N SER A 52 -6.82 -4.76 -3.34
CA SER A 52 -6.03 -5.46 -4.35
C SER A 52 -4.53 -5.37 -4.06
N ALA A 53 -4.05 -4.19 -3.64
CA ALA A 53 -2.67 -4.00 -3.21
C ALA A 53 -2.33 -4.89 -2.00
N MET A 54 -3.24 -4.99 -1.02
CA MET A 54 -3.03 -5.87 0.14
C MET A 54 -2.90 -7.35 -0.26
N LEU A 55 -3.75 -7.85 -1.16
CA LEU A 55 -3.65 -9.22 -1.67
C LEU A 55 -2.34 -9.45 -2.43
N ALA A 56 -1.87 -8.45 -3.18
CA ALA A 56 -0.57 -8.52 -3.85
C ALA A 56 0.59 -8.59 -2.82
N ASP A 57 0.55 -7.75 -1.79
CA ASP A 57 1.54 -7.75 -0.71
C ASP A 57 1.56 -9.09 0.05
N LEU A 58 0.40 -9.67 0.33
CA LEU A 58 0.29 -11.01 0.94
C LEU A 58 0.97 -12.07 0.08
N ASN A 59 0.77 -12.06 -1.24
CA ASN A 59 1.42 -13.01 -2.14
C ASN A 59 2.94 -12.80 -2.18
N VAL A 60 3.41 -11.55 -2.15
CA VAL A 60 4.85 -11.23 -2.10
C VAL A 60 5.48 -11.80 -0.82
N VAL A 61 4.87 -11.57 0.35
CA VAL A 61 5.37 -12.09 1.63
C VAL A 61 5.27 -13.61 1.69
N HIS A 62 4.17 -14.19 1.20
CA HIS A 62 4.00 -15.64 1.13
C HIS A 62 5.12 -16.30 0.31
N ASN A 63 5.38 -15.80 -0.90
CA ASN A 63 6.46 -16.32 -1.74
C ASN A 63 7.84 -16.16 -1.08
N ALA A 64 8.06 -15.07 -0.33
CA ALA A 64 9.28 -14.87 0.43
C ALA A 64 9.43 -15.91 1.55
N ILE A 65 8.37 -16.21 2.30
CA ILE A 65 8.35 -17.25 3.34
C ILE A 65 8.63 -18.63 2.71
N THR A 66 7.98 -18.98 1.60
CA THR A 66 8.20 -20.25 0.92
C THR A 66 9.65 -20.40 0.43
N ARG A 67 10.23 -19.34 -0.14
CA ARG A 67 11.63 -19.35 -0.57
C ARG A 67 12.60 -19.46 0.62
N TYR A 68 12.33 -18.74 1.70
CA TYR A 68 13.10 -18.86 2.94
C TYR A 68 13.07 -20.30 3.44
N GLN A 69 11.88 -20.90 3.54
CA GLN A 69 11.69 -22.26 4.02
C GLN A 69 12.46 -23.29 3.20
N ALA A 70 12.43 -23.15 1.86
CA ALA A 70 13.16 -24.04 0.95
C ALA A 70 14.69 -23.96 1.14
N GLU A 71 15.22 -22.78 1.46
CA GLU A 71 16.66 -22.55 1.65
C GLU A 71 17.14 -22.88 3.08
N HIS A 72 16.22 -23.02 4.05
CA HIS A 72 16.53 -23.22 5.48
C HIS A 72 16.01 -24.55 6.03
N ILE A 73 16.07 -25.63 5.23
CA ILE A 73 15.77 -27.01 5.67
C ILE A 73 14.36 -27.10 6.29
N GLY A 74 13.39 -26.39 5.71
CA GLY A 74 12.00 -26.40 6.19
C GLY A 74 11.72 -25.47 7.36
N ALA A 75 12.72 -24.76 7.90
CA ALA A 75 12.53 -23.79 8.98
C ALA A 75 11.79 -22.54 8.47
N LEU A 76 10.83 -22.06 9.28
CA LEU A 76 10.09 -20.85 9.01
C LEU A 76 10.78 -19.62 9.62
N PRO A 77 10.58 -18.41 9.05
CA PRO A 77 11.14 -17.19 9.63
C PRO A 77 10.45 -16.86 10.96
N GLY A 78 11.18 -16.26 11.90
CA GLY A 78 10.75 -16.02 13.27
C GLY A 78 11.72 -16.59 14.32
N PRO A 79 11.29 -16.80 15.58
CA PRO A 79 9.90 -16.74 16.07
C PRO A 79 9.42 -15.34 16.46
N THR A 80 10.31 -14.35 16.57
CA THR A 80 9.91 -12.96 16.90
C THR A 80 9.71 -12.13 15.64
N ALA A 81 8.98 -11.02 15.75
CA ALA A 81 8.80 -10.07 14.64
C ALA A 81 10.14 -9.53 14.11
N ALA A 82 11.10 -9.26 15.01
CA ALA A 82 12.43 -8.80 14.61
C ALA A 82 13.20 -9.86 13.82
N HIS A 83 13.13 -11.14 14.25
CA HIS A 83 13.73 -12.24 13.49
C HIS A 83 13.05 -12.41 12.14
N PHE A 84 11.71 -12.42 12.09
CA PHE A 84 10.96 -12.53 10.83
C PHE A 84 11.38 -11.44 9.83
N VAL A 85 11.39 -10.17 10.25
CA VAL A 85 11.76 -9.06 9.38
C VAL A 85 13.21 -9.17 8.93
N SER A 86 14.14 -9.40 9.86
CA SER A 86 15.56 -9.48 9.51
C SER A 86 15.89 -10.69 8.61
N GLN A 87 15.26 -11.83 8.82
CA GLN A 87 15.46 -13.04 8.00
C GLN A 87 14.92 -12.89 6.58
N LEU A 88 13.84 -12.12 6.40
CA LEU A 88 13.30 -11.87 5.07
C LEU A 88 13.97 -10.70 4.34
N THR A 89 14.54 -9.74 5.05
CA THR A 89 15.11 -8.51 4.45
C THR A 89 16.63 -8.45 4.39
N LEU A 90 17.32 -9.31 5.12
CA LEU A 90 18.80 -9.40 5.12
C LEU A 90 19.27 -10.72 4.51
N PHE A 91 20.59 -10.89 4.40
CA PHE A 91 21.17 -12.17 4.02
C PHE A 91 21.19 -13.11 5.20
N THR A 92 20.97 -14.40 4.96
CA THR A 92 20.95 -15.42 6.01
C THR A 92 21.90 -16.56 5.71
N GLU A 93 22.35 -17.22 6.79
CA GLU A 93 22.96 -18.55 6.73
C GLU A 93 21.91 -19.64 6.95
N VAL A 94 22.27 -20.91 6.74
CA VAL A 94 21.35 -22.06 6.79
C VAL A 94 20.55 -22.18 8.11
N THR A 95 21.06 -21.65 9.22
CA THR A 95 20.38 -21.65 10.53
C THR A 95 19.46 -20.45 10.77
N GLY A 96 19.38 -19.52 9.81
CA GLY A 96 18.54 -18.32 9.89
C GLY A 96 19.18 -17.13 10.60
N LYS A 97 20.47 -17.17 10.94
CA LYS A 97 21.19 -15.96 11.41
C LYS A 97 21.38 -14.98 10.26
N THR A 98 21.27 -13.70 10.56
CA THR A 98 21.23 -12.63 9.54
C THR A 98 22.50 -11.81 9.47
N ASN A 99 22.78 -11.25 8.29
CA ASN A 99 23.85 -10.30 8.05
C ASN A 99 23.41 -9.27 6.99
N PRO A 100 23.64 -7.96 7.20
CA PRO A 100 23.34 -6.94 6.21
C PRO A 100 24.11 -7.08 4.88
N LYS A 101 25.22 -7.81 4.88
CA LYS A 101 26.06 -8.03 3.69
C LYS A 101 26.18 -9.51 3.39
N ARG A 102 26.10 -9.86 2.10
CA ARG A 102 26.42 -11.20 1.62
C ARG A 102 27.89 -11.49 1.86
N THR A 103 28.18 -12.36 2.82
CA THR A 103 29.54 -12.72 3.22
C THR A 103 29.56 -14.16 3.75
N GLY A 104 30.64 -14.91 3.51
CA GLY A 104 30.86 -16.23 4.10
C GLY A 104 29.62 -17.14 4.09
N PRO A 105 29.08 -17.54 5.27
CA PRO A 105 27.91 -18.41 5.37
C PRO A 105 26.57 -17.73 5.03
N TYR A 106 26.53 -16.39 4.97
CA TYR A 106 25.33 -15.59 4.70
C TYR A 106 25.08 -15.46 3.20
N VAL A 107 24.70 -16.57 2.56
CA VAL A 107 24.52 -16.66 1.11
C VAL A 107 23.05 -16.63 0.67
N PHE A 108 22.11 -16.87 1.58
CA PHE A 108 20.68 -16.92 1.28
C PHE A 108 20.03 -15.55 1.40
N GLY A 109 18.88 -15.36 0.74
CA GLY A 109 18.17 -14.07 0.71
C GLY A 109 18.95 -12.91 0.06
N PRO A 110 18.51 -11.66 0.29
CA PRO A 110 17.24 -11.30 0.92
C PRO A 110 16.05 -11.75 0.06
N TYR A 111 14.90 -11.95 0.71
CA TYR A 111 13.68 -12.42 0.06
C TYR A 111 12.69 -11.28 -0.19
N LEU A 112 12.80 -10.22 0.60
CA LEU A 112 12.05 -8.97 0.49
C LEU A 112 13.02 -7.79 0.46
N VAL A 113 12.69 -6.77 -0.33
CA VAL A 113 13.42 -5.48 -0.30
C VAL A 113 13.09 -4.71 0.98
N THR A 114 11.82 -4.73 1.36
CA THR A 114 11.31 -4.13 2.60
C THR A 114 10.00 -4.79 2.98
N MET A 115 9.61 -4.64 4.25
CA MET A 115 8.32 -5.14 4.71
C MET A 115 7.19 -4.26 4.12
N PRO A 116 6.17 -4.85 3.46
CA PRO A 116 5.05 -4.08 2.96
C PRO A 116 4.27 -3.44 4.09
N ARG A 117 3.69 -2.28 3.81
CA ARG A 117 2.85 -1.53 4.75
C ARG A 117 1.39 -1.87 4.46
N ILE A 118 0.61 -2.19 5.49
CA ILE A 118 -0.79 -2.52 5.27
C ILE A 118 -1.55 -1.32 4.66
N PRO A 119 -2.27 -1.47 3.53
CA PRO A 119 -2.87 -0.34 2.81
C PRO A 119 -4.27 0.04 3.32
N ILE A 120 -4.89 -0.77 4.19
CA ILE A 120 -6.24 -0.59 4.72
C ILE A 120 -6.30 -0.84 6.23
N GLY A 121 -7.47 -0.56 6.82
CA GLY A 121 -7.75 -0.84 8.24
C GLY A 121 -7.22 0.21 9.22
N PRO A 122 -7.40 -0.03 10.52
CA PRO A 122 -7.06 0.91 11.58
C PRO A 122 -5.56 1.21 11.67
N ASN A 123 -4.71 0.23 11.33
CA ASN A 123 -3.25 0.33 11.38
C ASN A 123 -2.64 0.63 10.00
N ARG A 124 -3.40 1.26 9.08
CA ARG A 124 -2.93 1.61 7.73
C ARG A 124 -1.56 2.29 7.76
N GLY A 125 -0.63 1.79 6.95
CA GLY A 125 0.73 2.29 6.84
C GLY A 125 1.72 1.61 7.80
N SER A 126 1.23 0.78 8.73
CA SER A 126 2.07 -0.01 9.62
C SER A 126 2.70 -1.20 8.87
N PRO A 127 4.03 -1.39 8.97
CA PRO A 127 4.72 -2.59 8.51
C PRO A 127 4.92 -3.62 9.63
N SER A 128 4.50 -3.32 10.87
CA SER A 128 4.79 -4.18 12.01
C SER A 128 3.90 -5.42 12.04
N ILE A 129 4.36 -6.42 12.78
CA ILE A 129 3.87 -7.79 12.72
C ILE A 129 3.58 -8.26 14.14
N LEU A 130 2.33 -8.61 14.39
CA LEU A 130 1.92 -9.34 15.56
C LEU A 130 2.32 -10.82 15.40
N ILE A 131 2.97 -11.38 16.40
CA ILE A 131 3.31 -12.81 16.43
C ILE A 131 2.24 -13.55 17.22
N ASP A 132 1.57 -14.50 16.58
CA ASP A 132 0.64 -15.43 17.21
C ASP A 132 1.13 -16.86 17.00
N PRO A 133 1.95 -17.40 17.92
CA PRO A 133 2.47 -18.76 17.80
C PRO A 133 1.42 -19.82 18.19
N VAL A 134 0.28 -19.41 18.76
CA VAL A 134 -0.68 -20.33 19.39
C VAL A 134 -1.76 -20.76 18.40
N ASN A 135 -2.36 -19.81 17.68
CA ASN A 135 -3.52 -20.10 16.83
C ASN A 135 -3.11 -20.38 15.38
N ASN A 136 -3.71 -21.39 14.76
CA ASN A 136 -3.51 -21.69 13.35
C ASN A 136 -4.87 -21.85 12.62
N PRO A 137 -5.28 -20.90 11.77
CA PRO A 137 -4.57 -19.66 11.39
C PRO A 137 -4.38 -18.70 12.58
N PRO A 138 -3.39 -17.78 12.51
CA PRO A 138 -3.20 -16.77 13.53
C PRO A 138 -4.44 -15.88 13.66
N THR A 139 -4.72 -15.42 14.88
CA THR A 139 -5.89 -14.59 15.18
C THR A 139 -5.54 -13.12 15.01
N PRO A 140 -6.19 -12.39 14.08
CA PRO A 140 -6.05 -10.94 14.00
C PRO A 140 -6.46 -10.27 15.32
N ASN A 141 -5.66 -9.32 15.76
CA ASN A 141 -5.93 -8.41 16.86
C ASN A 141 -5.49 -7.00 16.46
N PRO A 142 -6.34 -6.23 15.76
CA PRO A 142 -6.00 -4.88 15.30
C PRO A 142 -5.68 -3.90 16.44
N ALA A 143 -6.14 -4.18 17.67
CA ALA A 143 -5.82 -3.38 18.84
C ALA A 143 -4.33 -3.46 19.24
N SER A 144 -3.54 -4.40 18.70
CA SER A 144 -2.09 -4.44 18.94
C SER A 144 -1.33 -3.27 18.29
N GLY A 145 -1.95 -2.58 17.32
CA GLY A 145 -1.29 -1.55 16.51
C GLY A 145 -0.48 -2.10 15.34
N ASP A 146 -0.40 -3.43 15.19
CA ASP A 146 0.32 -4.07 14.09
C ASP A 146 -0.48 -4.11 12.80
N GLY A 147 0.22 -4.02 11.67
CA GLY A 147 -0.41 -4.13 10.35
C GLY A 147 -0.66 -5.57 9.93
N TRP A 148 0.18 -6.50 10.38
CA TRP A 148 0.13 -7.90 9.96
C TRP A 148 0.13 -8.84 11.16
N VAL A 149 -0.38 -10.06 10.99
CA VAL A 149 -0.29 -11.12 12.00
C VAL A 149 0.31 -12.36 11.37
N TYR A 150 1.21 -13.02 12.11
CA TYR A 150 1.98 -14.15 11.62
C TYR A 150 2.08 -15.25 12.67
N ASN A 151 1.91 -16.50 12.24
CA ASN A 151 2.21 -17.66 13.08
C ASN A 151 3.56 -18.29 12.66
N PRO A 152 4.60 -18.23 13.51
CA PRO A 152 5.92 -18.80 13.22
C PRO A 152 5.98 -20.34 13.16
N ASN A 153 4.98 -21.01 13.73
CA ASN A 153 4.88 -22.47 13.72
C ASN A 153 4.17 -22.97 12.46
N SER A 154 3.21 -22.23 11.91
CA SER A 154 2.48 -22.63 10.71
C SER A 154 2.97 -21.97 9.43
N GLY A 155 3.57 -20.79 9.51
CA GLY A 155 4.00 -19.98 8.37
C GLY A 155 2.88 -19.10 7.79
N VAL A 156 1.69 -19.15 8.39
CA VAL A 156 0.53 -18.39 7.91
C VAL A 156 0.72 -16.91 8.25
N PHE A 157 0.61 -16.05 7.23
CA PHE A 157 0.76 -14.60 7.31
C PHE A 157 -0.52 -13.93 6.80
N LEU A 158 -1.15 -13.12 7.65
CA LEU A 158 -2.46 -12.52 7.41
C LEU A 158 -2.43 -11.00 7.67
N PRO A 159 -3.36 -10.23 7.07
CA PRO A 159 -3.58 -8.86 7.47
C PRO A 159 -4.17 -8.83 8.89
N ASN A 160 -3.69 -7.90 9.73
CA ASN A 160 -4.19 -7.74 11.08
C ASN A 160 -5.43 -6.83 11.09
N LEU A 161 -6.55 -7.37 10.60
CA LEU A 161 -7.81 -6.65 10.40
C LEU A 161 -8.97 -7.34 11.11
N ASP A 162 -10.00 -6.56 11.42
CA ASP A 162 -11.29 -7.09 11.84
C ASP A 162 -11.98 -7.80 10.65
N ASP A 163 -12.87 -8.75 10.94
CA ASP A 163 -13.54 -9.56 9.91
C ASP A 163 -14.28 -8.74 8.85
N ALA A 164 -14.80 -7.56 9.21
CA ALA A 164 -15.48 -6.64 8.29
C ALA A 164 -14.53 -6.05 7.22
N ASP A 165 -13.24 -6.01 7.51
CA ASP A 165 -12.20 -5.46 6.63
C ASP A 165 -11.41 -6.53 5.89
N THR A 166 -11.60 -7.80 6.21
CA THR A 166 -10.95 -8.92 5.52
C THR A 166 -11.53 -9.10 4.10
N PRO A 167 -10.70 -9.02 3.04
CA PRO A 167 -11.17 -9.19 1.67
C PRO A 167 -11.50 -10.64 1.34
N ALA A 168 -12.48 -10.84 0.47
CA ALA A 168 -12.75 -12.13 -0.15
C ALA A 168 -11.50 -12.66 -0.89
N GLY A 169 -11.17 -13.94 -0.70
CA GLY A 169 -10.02 -14.60 -1.35
C GLY A 169 -8.82 -14.88 -0.44
N LEU A 170 -8.82 -14.38 0.79
CA LEU A 170 -7.83 -14.71 1.82
C LEU A 170 -7.69 -16.24 2.02
N ASP A 171 -8.83 -16.94 2.04
CA ASP A 171 -8.89 -18.39 2.27
C ASP A 171 -8.14 -19.20 1.20
N ALA A 172 -8.09 -18.72 -0.04
CA ALA A 172 -7.36 -19.38 -1.11
C ALA A 172 -5.84 -19.28 -0.91
N ILE A 173 -5.37 -18.15 -0.39
CA ILE A 173 -3.96 -17.93 -0.05
C ILE A 173 -3.59 -18.79 1.18
N ILE A 174 -4.44 -18.83 2.20
CA ILE A 174 -4.23 -19.66 3.41
C ILE A 174 -4.10 -21.14 3.04
N LYS A 175 -4.97 -21.66 2.17
CA LYS A 175 -4.98 -23.07 1.75
C LYS A 175 -3.79 -23.46 0.87
N GLY A 176 -3.09 -22.48 0.27
CA GLY A 176 -1.91 -22.72 -0.57
C GLY A 176 -0.63 -22.97 0.22
N LEU A 177 -0.63 -22.73 1.54
CA LEU A 177 0.53 -22.95 2.38
C LEU A 177 0.69 -24.45 2.67
N PRO A 178 1.88 -25.06 2.46
CA PRO A 178 2.10 -26.45 2.88
C PRO A 178 1.87 -26.56 4.39
N PRO A 179 1.20 -27.62 4.88
CA PRO A 179 1.05 -27.83 6.31
C PRO A 179 2.45 -27.86 6.94
N ALA A 180 2.67 -26.98 7.92
CA ALA A 180 3.92 -26.97 8.66
C ALA A 180 4.18 -28.37 9.21
N ASN A 181 5.43 -28.80 9.05
CA ASN A 181 5.98 -30.11 9.40
C ASN A 181 5.27 -30.76 10.61
N GLN A 182 4.21 -31.52 10.35
CA GLN A 182 3.68 -32.54 11.25
C GLN A 182 4.50 -33.81 11.08
N ALA A 183 5.84 -33.67 11.02
CA ALA A 183 6.71 -34.82 10.96
C ALA A 183 6.47 -35.64 12.23
N GLU A 184 5.85 -36.79 12.03
CA GLU A 184 5.74 -37.94 12.90
C GLU A 184 6.96 -38.00 13.83
N ILE A 185 6.74 -37.62 15.09
CA ILE A 185 7.62 -38.05 16.17
C ILE A 185 7.20 -39.49 16.46
N PRO A 186 8.07 -40.49 16.28
CA PRO A 186 7.76 -41.87 16.67
C PRO A 186 7.53 -42.01 18.17
#